data_AF-J4ICM1-F1
#
_entry.id   AF-J4ICM1-F1
#
_cell.length_a   1.000
_cell.length_b   1.000
_cell.length_c   1.000
_cell.angle_alpha   90.00
_cell.angle_beta   90.00
_cell.angle_gamma   90.00
#
_symmetry.space_group_name_H-M   'P 1'
#
loop_
_entity.id
_entity.type
_entity.pdbx_description
1 polymer ?
#
loop_
_entity_poly.entity_id
_entity_poly.type
_entity_poly.pdbx_seq_one_letter_code
_entity_poly.pdbx_strand_id
1 'polypeptide(L)'
;MYPLPEPPTKTSLAEARRDLALHQQSVKALSTKIQSAEDELSRIVEQSRCAIHELEKERAALEDRVALTLAYISPIRRLPHELLRYIFLIDFDEYPCCAWVLSAVCSLWRRLALSMPTLWSKQPLQTPSAYGWNAPGTAFPSTLKSSCERSLFMQP
;
A
#
# COMPACT_ATOMS: atom_id res chain seq x y z
N MET A 1 23.27 41.02 22.59
CA MET A 1 22.98 42.33 21.96
C MET A 1 24.01 43.30 22.51
N TYR A 2 25.10 43.57 21.78
CA TYR A 2 26.23 44.37 22.27
C TYR A 2 25.91 45.87 22.05
N PRO A 3 25.79 46.69 23.13
CA PRO A 3 25.60 48.12 22.97
C PRO A 3 26.94 48.74 22.57
N LEU A 4 27.01 49.31 21.36
CA LEU A 4 28.15 50.13 20.95
C LEU A 4 28.02 51.51 21.63
N PRO A 5 29.12 52.09 22.14
CA PRO A 5 29.08 53.42 22.75
C PRO A 5 28.85 54.51 21.69
N GLU A 6 27.88 55.39 21.93
CA GLU A 6 27.70 56.66 21.21
C GLU A 6 28.47 57.77 21.97
N PRO A 7 29.30 58.61 21.34
CA PRO A 7 29.57 58.76 19.91
C PRO A 7 30.75 57.91 19.40
N PRO A 8 30.78 57.56 18.10
CA PRO A 8 31.81 56.69 17.52
C PRO A 8 33.17 57.39 17.43
N THR A 9 34.00 57.18 18.44
CA THR A 9 35.41 57.57 18.39
C THR A 9 36.13 56.75 17.30
N LYS A 10 37.07 57.36 16.55
CA LYS A 10 37.79 56.69 15.44
C LYS A 10 38.41 55.33 15.82
N THR A 11 38.85 55.20 17.07
CA THR A 11 39.39 53.96 17.65
C THR A 11 38.32 52.88 17.84
N SER A 12 37.13 53.24 18.34
CA SER A 12 35.98 52.32 18.50
C SER A 12 35.51 51.78 17.15
N LEU A 13 35.49 52.61 16.10
CA LEU A 13 35.15 52.14 14.74
C LEU A 13 36.19 51.16 14.18
N ALA A 14 37.48 51.39 14.45
CA ALA A 14 38.54 50.49 14.02
C ALA A 14 38.47 49.13 14.74
N GLU A 15 38.12 49.15 16.02
CA GLU A 15 37.88 47.94 16.82
C GLU A 15 36.66 47.16 16.36
N ALA A 16 35.52 47.83 16.20
CA ALA A 16 34.29 47.21 15.69
C ALA A 16 34.49 46.59 14.29
N ARG A 17 35.30 47.20 13.42
CA ARG A 17 35.64 46.63 12.10
C ARG A 17 36.50 45.38 12.22
N ARG A 18 37.47 45.36 13.16
CA ARG A 18 38.27 44.16 13.44
C ARG A 18 37.39 43.02 13.95
N ASP A 19 36.52 43.32 14.91
CA ASP A 19 35.62 42.33 15.50
C ASP A 19 34.62 41.80 14.48
N LEU A 20 34.07 42.68 13.63
CA LEU A 20 33.21 42.27 12.52
C LEU A 20 33.94 41.35 11.55
N ALA A 21 35.17 41.67 11.18
CA ALA A 21 35.98 40.82 10.29
C ALA A 21 36.25 39.44 10.91
N LEU A 22 36.58 39.40 12.19
CA LEU A 22 36.77 38.15 12.94
C LEU A 22 35.48 37.33 13.01
N HIS A 23 34.36 37.95 13.34
CA HIS A 23 33.06 37.28 13.39
C HIS A 23 32.62 36.77 12.02
N GLN A 24 32.80 37.56 10.95
CA GLN A 24 32.51 37.13 9.59
C GLN A 24 33.39 35.93 9.19
N GLN A 25 34.65 35.90 9.61
CA GLN A 25 35.54 34.76 9.34
C GLN A 25 35.11 33.52 10.11
N SER A 26 34.72 33.66 11.38
CA SER A 26 34.17 32.56 12.19
C SER A 26 32.86 32.02 11.61
N VAL A 27 31.94 32.89 11.18
CA VAL A 27 30.70 32.49 10.54
C VAL A 27 30.99 31.71 9.26
N LYS A 28 31.88 32.21 8.39
CA LYS A 28 32.28 31.50 7.18
C LYS A 28 32.87 30.12 7.47
N ALA A 29 33.77 30.03 8.46
CA ALA A 29 34.37 28.76 8.85
C ALA A 29 33.32 27.75 9.38
N LEU A 30 32.35 28.20 10.16
CA LEU A 30 31.25 27.36 10.64
C LEU A 30 30.33 26.94 9.49
N SER A 31 29.97 27.85 8.59
CA SER A 31 29.15 27.53 7.41
C SER A 31 29.81 26.47 6.53
N THR A 32 31.13 26.55 6.29
CA THR A 32 31.84 25.51 5.53
C THR A 32 31.80 24.15 6.23
N LYS A 33 31.95 24.12 7.57
CA LYS A 33 31.87 22.87 8.34
C LYS A 33 30.47 22.26 8.30
N ILE A 34 29.43 23.08 8.42
CA ILE A 34 28.03 22.64 8.31
C ILE A 34 27.80 22.04 6.94
N GLN A 35 28.18 22.76 5.86
CA GLN A 35 28.01 22.26 4.49
C GLN A 35 28.71 20.92 4.30
N SER A 36 29.96 20.78 4.75
CA SER A 36 30.68 19.50 4.63
C SER A 36 30.00 18.34 5.36
N ALA A 37 29.37 18.61 6.50
CA ALA A 37 28.67 17.59 7.28
C ALA A 37 27.33 17.21 6.63
N GLU A 38 26.63 18.19 6.05
CA GLU A 38 25.40 17.97 5.27
C GLU A 38 25.66 17.19 3.99
N ASP A 39 26.77 17.47 3.30
CA ASP A 39 27.18 16.73 2.11
C ASP A 39 27.48 15.26 2.45
N GLU A 40 28.21 15.01 3.55
CA GLU A 40 28.50 13.65 4.01
C GLU A 40 27.22 12.90 4.40
N LEU A 41 26.32 13.55 5.14
CA LEU A 41 25.01 12.97 5.47
C LEU A 41 24.21 12.62 4.21
N SER A 42 24.20 13.52 3.23
CA SER A 42 23.49 13.31 1.96
C SER A 42 24.04 12.09 1.21
N ARG A 43 25.36 11.88 1.22
CA ARG A 43 25.99 10.69 0.62
C ARG A 43 25.58 9.40 1.32
N ILE A 44 25.60 9.38 2.65
CA ILE A 44 25.21 8.21 3.44
C ILE A 44 23.74 7.85 3.23
N VAL A 45 22.87 8.87 3.21
CA VAL A 45 21.44 8.68 2.95
C VAL A 45 21.21 8.08 1.58
N GLU A 46 21.87 8.61 0.54
CA GLU A 46 21.73 8.08 -0.81
C GLU A 46 22.22 6.63 -0.93
N GLN A 47 23.39 6.33 -0.36
CA GLN A 47 23.92 4.97 -0.34
C GLN A 47 22.98 4.00 0.37
N SER A 48 22.42 4.41 1.52
CA SER A 48 21.47 3.60 2.27
C SER A 48 20.18 3.37 1.48
N ARG A 49 19.68 4.39 0.78
CA ARG A 49 18.49 4.28 -0.09
C ARG A 49 18.71 3.30 -1.23
N CYS A 50 19.85 3.35 -1.92
CA CYS A 50 20.19 2.39 -2.96
C CYS A 50 20.23 0.96 -2.42
N ALA A 51 20.84 0.75 -1.25
CA ALA A 51 20.91 -0.58 -0.61
C ALA A 51 19.52 -1.10 -0.23
N ILE A 52 18.65 -0.26 0.34
CA ILE A 52 17.27 -0.62 0.65
C ILE A 52 16.51 -1.01 -0.62
N HIS A 53 16.65 -0.23 -1.70
CA HIS A 53 15.96 -0.48 -2.95
C HIS A 53 16.31 -1.84 -3.56
N GLU A 54 17.60 -2.22 -3.58
CA GLU A 54 18.01 -3.54 -4.08
C GLU A 54 17.47 -4.67 -3.19
N LEU A 55 17.49 -4.51 -1.86
CA LEU A 55 16.92 -5.49 -0.94
C LEU A 55 15.40 -5.64 -1.12
N GLU A 56 14.67 -4.54 -1.34
CA GLU A 56 13.23 -4.58 -1.61
C GLU A 56 12.92 -5.31 -2.92
N LYS A 57 13.73 -5.09 -3.96
CA LYS A 57 13.61 -5.78 -5.24
C LYS A 57 13.87 -7.28 -5.12
N GLU A 58 14.92 -7.67 -4.39
CA GLU A 58 15.20 -9.08 -4.11
C GLU A 58 14.06 -9.74 -3.31
N ARG A 59 13.57 -9.04 -2.28
CA ARG A 59 12.43 -9.46 -1.48
C ARG A 59 11.19 -9.70 -2.34
N ALA A 60 10.83 -8.76 -3.21
CA ALA A 60 9.68 -8.89 -4.11
C ALA A 60 9.83 -10.11 -5.04
N ALA A 61 11.01 -10.31 -5.63
CA ALA A 61 11.27 -11.47 -6.50
C ALA A 61 11.15 -12.80 -5.75
N LEU A 62 11.58 -12.87 -4.48
CA LEU A 62 11.42 -14.05 -3.64
C LEU A 62 9.96 -14.28 -3.25
N GLU A 63 9.22 -13.23 -2.91
CA GLU A 63 7.79 -13.31 -2.60
C GLU A 63 6.99 -13.85 -3.79
N ASP A 64 7.29 -13.40 -5.00
CA ASP A 64 6.67 -13.92 -6.23
C ASP A 64 6.94 -15.41 -6.40
N ARG A 65 8.19 -15.86 -6.17
CA ARG A 65 8.54 -17.28 -6.23
C ARG A 65 7.84 -18.11 -5.17
N VAL A 66 7.71 -17.59 -3.95
CA VAL A 66 6.95 -18.22 -2.87
C VAL A 66 5.49 -18.34 -3.27
N ALA A 67 4.87 -17.26 -3.75
CA ALA A 67 3.48 -17.26 -4.19
C ALA A 67 3.23 -18.28 -5.31
N LEU A 68 4.11 -18.36 -6.30
CA LEU A 68 4.04 -19.35 -7.38
C LEU A 68 4.17 -20.79 -6.84
N THR A 69 5.09 -21.02 -5.92
CA THR A 69 5.30 -22.34 -5.32
C THR A 69 4.11 -22.75 -4.46
N LEU A 70 3.61 -21.84 -3.60
CA LEU A 70 2.40 -22.06 -2.81
C LEU A 70 1.19 -22.35 -3.70
N ALA A 71 1.05 -21.63 -4.80
CA ALA A 71 0.02 -21.88 -5.78
C ALA A 71 0.17 -23.26 -6.44
N TYR A 72 1.40 -23.69 -6.75
CA TYR A 72 1.68 -25.00 -7.33
C TYR A 72 1.40 -26.16 -6.37
N ILE A 73 1.81 -26.05 -5.11
CA ILE A 73 1.57 -27.09 -4.09
C ILE A 73 0.12 -27.11 -3.60
N SER A 74 -0.64 -26.03 -3.85
CA SER A 74 -2.03 -25.92 -3.41
C SER A 74 -2.86 -27.12 -3.92
N PRO A 75 -3.49 -27.90 -3.02
CA PRO A 75 -4.29 -29.07 -3.37
C PRO A 75 -5.39 -28.77 -4.39
N ILE A 76 -5.93 -27.55 -4.34
CA ILE A 76 -7.00 -27.07 -5.22
C ILE A 76 -6.60 -27.08 -6.71
N ARG A 77 -5.31 -26.88 -7.03
CA ARG A 77 -4.83 -26.93 -8.43
C ARG A 77 -4.58 -28.34 -8.94
N ARG A 78 -4.51 -29.32 -8.04
CA ARG A 78 -4.34 -30.75 -8.37
C ARG A 78 -5.67 -31.47 -8.55
N LEU A 79 -6.77 -30.80 -8.21
CA LEU A 79 -8.11 -31.33 -8.39
C LEU A 79 -8.48 -31.29 -9.87
N PRO A 80 -8.98 -32.39 -10.47
CA PRO A 80 -9.58 -32.36 -11.80
C PRO A 80 -10.66 -31.29 -11.89
N HIS A 81 -10.73 -30.60 -13.03
CA HIS A 81 -11.73 -29.55 -13.24
C HIS A 81 -13.17 -30.04 -12.99
N GLU A 82 -13.45 -31.32 -13.24
CA GLU A 82 -14.76 -31.93 -13.00
C GLU A 82 -15.15 -31.96 -11.52
N LEU A 83 -14.22 -32.34 -10.63
CA LEU A 83 -14.47 -32.34 -9.18
C LEU A 83 -14.67 -30.91 -8.67
N LEU A 84 -13.93 -29.95 -9.22
CA LEU A 84 -14.04 -28.56 -8.83
C LEU A 84 -15.39 -27.96 -9.24
N ARG A 85 -15.90 -28.31 -10.42
CA ARG A 85 -17.25 -27.93 -10.87
C ARG A 85 -18.33 -28.56 -9.98
N TYR A 86 -18.13 -29.81 -9.55
CA TYR A 86 -19.07 -30.49 -8.66
C TYR A 86 -19.16 -29.80 -7.29
N ILE A 87 -18.02 -29.41 -6.71
CA ILE A 87 -17.97 -28.62 -5.47
C ILE A 87 -18.73 -27.30 -5.63
N PHE A 88 -18.53 -26.58 -6.74
CA PHE A 88 -19.24 -25.31 -6.99
C PHE A 88 -20.76 -25.49 -7.09
N LEU A 89 -21.24 -26.61 -7.62
CA LEU A 89 -22.68 -26.89 -7.69
C LEU A 89 -23.27 -27.19 -6.31
N ILE A 90 -22.53 -27.89 -5.44
CA ILE A 90 -22.95 -28.13 -4.06
C ILE A 90 -23.01 -26.81 -3.29
N ASP A 91 -21.94 -26.00 -3.35
CA ASP A 91 -21.88 -24.71 -2.65
C ASP A 91 -22.94 -23.72 -3.16
N PHE A 92 -23.31 -23.80 -4.44
CA PHE A 92 -24.34 -22.95 -5.04
C PHE A 92 -25.75 -23.30 -4.56
N ASP A 93 -26.02 -24.59 -4.31
CA ASP A 93 -27.31 -25.04 -3.79
C ASP A 93 -27.58 -24.51 -2.38
N GLU A 94 -26.52 -24.42 -1.56
CA GLU A 94 -26.61 -23.87 -0.19
C GLU A 94 -26.54 -22.32 -0.16
N TYR A 95 -25.77 -21.69 -1.06
CA TYR A 95 -25.54 -20.24 -1.05
C TYR A 95 -25.57 -19.63 -2.46
N PRO A 96 -26.69 -19.04 -2.92
CA PRO A 96 -26.83 -18.54 -4.29
C PRO A 96 -25.94 -17.32 -4.64
N CYS A 97 -25.28 -16.72 -3.65
CA CYS A 97 -24.32 -15.62 -3.84
C CYS A 97 -22.85 -16.08 -3.87
N CYS A 98 -22.57 -17.38 -3.73
CA CYS A 98 -21.21 -17.89 -3.62
C CYS A 98 -20.40 -17.75 -4.92
N ALA A 99 -21.06 -17.63 -6.09
CA ALA A 99 -20.40 -17.53 -7.39
C ALA A 99 -19.35 -16.40 -7.45
N TRP A 100 -19.67 -15.24 -6.86
CA TRP A 100 -18.75 -14.10 -6.77
C TRP A 100 -17.54 -14.41 -5.89
N VAL A 101 -17.77 -15.00 -4.72
CA VAL A 101 -16.71 -15.38 -3.77
C VAL A 101 -15.79 -16.44 -4.37
N LEU A 102 -16.36 -17.47 -5.01
CA LEU A 102 -15.61 -18.53 -5.69
C LEU A 102 -14.77 -17.96 -6.84
N SER A 103 -15.29 -17.00 -7.60
CA SER A 103 -14.57 -16.33 -8.70
C SER A 103 -13.42 -15.43 -8.24
N ALA A 104 -13.39 -15.05 -6.96
CA ALA A 104 -12.35 -14.21 -6.37
C ALA A 104 -11.13 -15.02 -5.88
N VAL A 105 -11.27 -16.34 -5.67
CA VAL A 105 -10.22 -17.18 -5.07
C VAL A 105 -8.96 -17.26 -5.94
N CYS A 106 -9.09 -17.60 -7.21
CA CYS A 106 -7.95 -17.65 -8.14
C CYS A 106 -8.39 -17.60 -9.62
N SER A 107 -7.45 -17.38 -10.54
CA SER A 107 -7.72 -17.29 -11.98
C SER A 107 -8.30 -18.58 -12.59
N LEU A 108 -8.02 -19.75 -12.00
CA LEU A 108 -8.62 -21.03 -12.41
C LEU A 108 -10.10 -21.10 -12.01
N TRP A 109 -10.41 -20.76 -10.76
CA TRP A 109 -11.78 -20.78 -10.23
C TRP A 109 -12.65 -19.77 -10.94
N ARG A 110 -12.10 -18.57 -11.22
CA ARG A 110 -12.77 -17.57 -12.05
C ARG A 110 -13.14 -18.10 -13.42
N ARG A 111 -12.19 -18.71 -14.15
CA ARG A 111 -12.48 -19.29 -15.48
C ARG A 111 -13.54 -20.38 -15.41
N LEU A 112 -13.49 -21.25 -14.41
CA LEU A 112 -14.47 -22.32 -14.24
C LEU A 112 -15.85 -21.80 -13.87
N ALA A 113 -15.94 -20.87 -12.91
CA ALA A 113 -17.19 -20.24 -12.50
C ALA A 113 -17.84 -19.48 -13.67
N LEU A 114 -17.08 -18.71 -14.45
CA LEU A 114 -17.58 -18.03 -15.65
C LEU A 114 -17.98 -19.01 -16.77
N SER A 115 -17.35 -20.19 -16.86
CA SER A 115 -17.71 -21.24 -17.82
C SER A 115 -18.99 -21.99 -17.46
N MET A 116 -19.58 -21.73 -16.29
CA MET A 116 -20.78 -22.38 -15.78
C MET A 116 -21.94 -21.37 -15.71
N PRO A 117 -22.72 -21.18 -16.79
CA PRO A 117 -23.81 -20.21 -16.83
C PRO A 117 -24.87 -20.44 -15.74
N THR A 118 -25.01 -21.67 -15.28
CA THR A 118 -25.95 -22.08 -14.23
C THR A 118 -25.71 -21.37 -12.90
N LEU A 119 -24.46 -21.02 -12.58
CA LEU A 119 -24.10 -20.29 -11.34
C LEU A 119 -24.54 -18.81 -11.37
N TRP A 120 -24.76 -18.25 -12.56
CA TRP A 120 -25.12 -16.84 -12.74
C TRP A 120 -26.59 -16.65 -13.11
N SER A 121 -27.24 -17.70 -13.60
CA SER A 121 -28.63 -17.64 -14.08
C SER A 121 -29.67 -17.52 -12.97
N LYS A 122 -29.29 -17.86 -11.73
CA LYS A 122 -30.19 -17.97 -10.57
C LYS A 122 -29.93 -16.89 -9.52
N GLN A 123 -29.14 -15.85 -9.84
CA GLN A 123 -28.94 -14.76 -8.89
C GLN A 123 -30.29 -14.04 -8.69
N PRO A 124 -30.83 -13.94 -7.46
CA PRO A 124 -31.95 -13.07 -7.21
C PRO A 124 -31.49 -11.66 -7.57
N LEU A 125 -32.10 -11.07 -8.61
CA LEU A 125 -32.09 -9.63 -8.78
C LEU A 125 -32.73 -9.06 -7.52
N GLN A 126 -31.91 -8.67 -6.54
CA GLN A 126 -32.35 -7.76 -5.51
C GLN A 126 -32.57 -6.43 -6.21
N THR A 127 -33.74 -6.27 -6.82
CA THR A 127 -34.28 -4.95 -7.08
C THR A 127 -34.37 -4.29 -5.71
N PRO A 128 -33.80 -3.09 -5.49
CA PRO A 128 -34.23 -2.21 -4.41
C PRO A 128 -35.65 -1.78 -4.76
N SER A 129 -36.59 -2.72 -4.70
CA SER A 129 -38.00 -2.45 -4.90
C SER A 129 -38.43 -1.69 -3.67
N ALA A 130 -38.70 -0.41 -3.90
CA ALA A 130 -39.32 0.57 -3.04
C ALA A 130 -40.56 0.03 -2.31
N TYR A 131 -40.40 -0.82 -1.29
CA TYR A 131 -41.39 -1.07 -0.25
C TYR A 131 -40.66 -1.34 1.06
N GLY A 132 -41.15 -0.68 2.11
CA GLY A 132 -40.42 -0.40 3.34
C GLY A 132 -39.92 -1.62 4.09
N TRP A 133 -38.88 -1.35 4.89
CA TRP A 133 -38.57 -2.01 6.15
C TRP A 133 -39.79 -2.72 6.73
N ASN A 134 -39.72 -4.06 6.83
CA ASN A 134 -40.35 -4.92 7.85
C ASN A 134 -40.50 -6.37 7.31
N ALA A 135 -39.40 -7.14 7.33
CA ALA A 135 -39.49 -8.60 7.34
C ALA A 135 -38.40 -9.15 8.29
N PRO A 136 -38.76 -9.71 9.45
CA PRO A 136 -37.80 -10.33 10.36
C PRO A 136 -37.53 -11.76 9.89
N GLY A 137 -36.30 -12.06 9.44
CA GLY A 137 -35.92 -13.45 9.24
C GLY A 137 -34.69 -13.75 8.40
N THR A 138 -34.24 -12.86 7.51
CA THR A 138 -33.03 -13.10 6.71
C THR A 138 -31.90 -12.17 7.14
N ALA A 139 -31.31 -12.51 8.28
CA ALA A 139 -30.02 -11.96 8.67
C ALA A 139 -28.98 -12.39 7.62
N PHE A 140 -28.70 -11.48 6.69
CA PHE A 140 -27.51 -11.56 5.85
C PHE A 140 -26.29 -11.62 6.79
N PRO A 141 -25.38 -12.61 6.67
CA PRO A 141 -24.15 -12.62 7.46
C PRO A 141 -23.37 -11.34 7.15
N SER A 142 -23.25 -10.47 8.14
CA SER A 142 -22.55 -9.17 8.06
C SER A 142 -21.08 -9.31 7.65
N THR A 143 -20.53 -10.53 7.72
CA THR A 143 -19.18 -10.89 7.28
C THR A 143 -19.00 -10.83 5.76
N LEU A 144 -20.07 -11.02 4.96
CA LEU A 144 -19.98 -11.04 3.49
C LEU A 144 -20.17 -9.66 2.83
N LYS A 145 -20.74 -8.68 3.54
CA LYS A 145 -20.82 -7.29 3.05
C LYS A 145 -19.44 -6.68 2.79
N SER A 146 -18.49 -6.94 3.69
CA SER A 146 -17.11 -6.43 3.59
C SER A 146 -16.35 -6.93 2.36
N SER A 147 -16.68 -8.13 1.85
CA SER A 147 -16.02 -8.71 0.67
C SER A 147 -16.65 -8.25 -0.66
N CYS A 148 -17.98 -8.04 -0.66
CA CYS A 148 -18.70 -7.52 -1.83
C CYS A 148 -18.42 -6.03 -2.09
N GLU A 149 -18.38 -5.19 -1.04
CA GLU A 149 -18.11 -3.76 -1.19
C GLU A 149 -16.69 -3.47 -1.67
N ARG A 150 -15.72 -4.33 -1.32
CA ARG A 150 -14.32 -4.18 -1.76
C ARG A 150 -14.10 -4.62 -3.21
N SER A 151 -15.00 -5.41 -3.79
CA SER A 151 -14.94 -5.84 -5.19
C SER A 151 -15.63 -4.87 -6.16
N LEU A 152 -16.51 -4.00 -5.67
CA LEU A 152 -17.14 -2.93 -6.46
C LEU A 152 -16.20 -1.73 -6.73
N PHE A 153 -15.05 -1.66 -6.06
CA PHE A 153 -14.07 -0.56 -6.19
C PHE A 153 -12.80 -0.92 -6.98
N MET A 154 -12.74 -2.11 -7.55
CA MET A 154 -11.60 -2.58 -8.37
C MET A 154 -12.14 -3.22 -9.66
N GLN A 155 -12.72 -2.38 -10.51
CA GLN A 155 -12.70 -2.63 -11.95
C GLN A 155 -11.92 -1.48 -12.61
N PRO A 156 -11.05 -1.75 -13.60
CA PRO A 156 -10.67 -0.71 -14.56
C PRO A 156 -11.87 -0.25 -15.38
#